data_AF-A0A318ZMZ9-F1
#
_entry.id   AF-A0A318ZMZ9-F1
#
_cell.length_a   1.000
_cell.length_b   1.000
_cell.length_c   1.000
_cell.angle_alpha   90.00
_cell.angle_beta   90.00
_cell.angle_gamma   90.00
#
_symmetry.space_group_name_H-M   'P 1'
#
loop_
_entity.id
_entity.type
_entity.pdbx_description
1 polymer ?
#
loop_
_entity_poly.entity_id
_entity_poly.type
_entity_poly.pdbx_seq_one_letter_code
_entity_poly.pdbx_strand_id
1 'polypeptide(L)'
;MSTAPPLVAITGVDKLTLLLVLYLKAGIPSDCDEQQFGWNTAAAQEALPHYIETFGGRAIYANLSGDYACPAGYDSMAGQGTFEACVEEARSLTFDLEAWGGGYD
;
A
#
# COMPACT_ATOMS: atom_id res chain seq x y z
N MET A 1 0.95 11.20 27.08
CA MET A 1 1.88 11.73 26.06
C MET A 1 1.67 10.89 24.80
N SER A 2 0.90 11.37 23.81
CA SER A 2 0.76 10.65 22.54
C SER A 2 1.97 10.95 21.68
N THR A 3 2.96 10.06 21.70
CA THR A 3 3.95 10.02 20.62
C THR A 3 3.22 9.55 19.37
N ALA A 4 3.18 10.39 18.33
CA ALA A 4 2.72 9.97 17.01
C ALA A 4 3.47 8.67 16.63
N PRO A 5 2.78 7.68 16.03
CA PRO A 5 3.44 6.45 15.64
C PRO A 5 4.60 6.77 14.70
N PRO A 6 5.74 6.07 14.83
CA PRO A 6 6.89 6.31 13.97
C PRO A 6 6.50 6.12 12.51
N LEU A 7 6.97 7.03 11.66
CA LEU A 7 6.77 6.92 10.22
C LEU A 7 7.52 5.68 9.70
N VAL A 8 6.89 4.95 8.77
CA VAL A 8 7.49 3.79 8.12
C VAL A 8 8.19 4.25 6.85
N ALA A 9 9.46 3.88 6.69
CA ALA A 9 10.24 4.18 5.50
C ALA A 9 9.75 3.32 4.33
N ILE A 10 9.38 3.97 3.23
CA ILE A 10 8.94 3.36 1.98
C ILE A 10 9.82 3.78 0.78
N THR A 11 11.00 4.36 1.05
CA THR A 11 12.04 4.61 0.05
C THR A 11 12.46 3.31 -0.64
N GLY A 12 12.64 3.37 -1.96
CA GLY A 12 13.03 2.22 -2.78
C GLY A 12 11.95 1.15 -2.99
N VAL A 13 10.75 1.34 -2.41
CA VAL A 13 9.61 0.44 -2.59
C VAL A 13 8.80 0.90 -3.80
N ASP A 14 8.46 -0.02 -4.71
CA ASP A 14 7.53 0.27 -5.80
C ASP A 14 6.15 0.62 -5.22
N LYS A 15 5.70 1.85 -5.48
CA LYS A 15 4.50 2.39 -4.84
C LYS A 15 3.23 1.70 -5.31
N LEU A 16 3.21 1.25 -6.56
CA LEU A 16 2.08 0.56 -7.15
C LEU A 16 1.93 -0.83 -6.53
N THR A 17 3.04 -1.55 -6.38
CA THR A 17 3.14 -2.83 -5.66
C THR A 17 2.72 -2.66 -4.20
N LEU A 18 3.21 -1.62 -3.52
CA LEU A 18 2.80 -1.32 -2.15
C LEU A 18 1.29 -1.07 -2.04
N LEU A 19 0.72 -0.27 -2.94
CA LEU A 19 -0.73 -0.03 -2.96
C LEU A 19 -1.51 -1.32 -3.24
N LEU A 20 -1.01 -2.21 -4.10
CA LEU A 20 -1.62 -3.51 -4.36
C LEU A 20 -1.60 -4.41 -3.12
N VAL A 21 -0.47 -4.49 -2.42
CA VAL A 21 -0.34 -5.29 -1.19
C VAL A 21 -1.29 -4.76 -0.10
N LEU A 22 -1.32 -3.44 0.10
CA LEU A 22 -2.25 -2.79 1.02
C LEU A 22 -3.70 -3.07 0.62
N TYR A 23 -4.03 -2.96 -0.67
CA TYR A 23 -5.37 -3.27 -1.17
C TYR A 23 -5.77 -4.72 -0.87
N LEU A 24 -4.90 -5.70 -1.16
CA LEU A 24 -5.22 -7.11 -0.97
C LEU A 24 -5.44 -7.48 0.50
N LYS A 25 -4.71 -6.83 1.42
CA LYS A 25 -4.81 -7.08 2.86
C LYS A 25 -5.80 -6.16 3.58
N ALA A 26 -6.24 -5.08 2.95
CA ALA A 26 -7.25 -4.19 3.51
C ALA A 26 -8.58 -4.92 3.61
N GLY A 27 -9.27 -4.73 4.74
CA GLY A 27 -10.63 -5.19 4.92
C GLY A 27 -11.58 -4.47 3.95
N ILE A 28 -12.63 -5.18 3.55
CA ILE A 28 -13.76 -4.58 2.83
C ILE A 28 -14.67 -3.95 3.91
N PRO A 29 -14.90 -2.62 3.91
CA PRO A 29 -15.86 -2.01 4.79
C PRO A 29 -17.24 -2.60 4.52
N SER A 30 -18.02 -2.85 5.57
CA SER A 30 -19.30 -3.57 5.52
C SER A 30 -20.37 -2.95 4.60
N ASP A 31 -20.16 -1.73 4.12
CA ASP A 31 -21.07 -0.96 3.26
C ASP A 31 -20.67 -0.98 1.77
N CYS A 32 -19.58 -1.68 1.39
CA CYS A 32 -19.12 -1.76 0.01
C CYS A 32 -19.48 -3.10 -0.66
N ASP A 33 -20.10 -3.02 -1.84
CA ASP A 33 -20.35 -4.16 -2.72
C ASP A 33 -19.06 -4.59 -3.42
N GLU A 34 -18.42 -5.66 -2.94
CA GLU A 34 -17.11 -6.13 -3.42
C GLU A 34 -17.09 -6.46 -4.93
N GLN A 35 -18.25 -6.75 -5.52
CA GLN A 35 -18.36 -7.11 -6.93
C GLN A 35 -18.25 -5.91 -7.88
N GLN A 36 -18.37 -4.68 -7.39
CA GLN A 36 -18.31 -3.47 -8.23
C GLN A 36 -16.95 -2.77 -8.21
N PHE A 37 -16.08 -3.08 -7.25
CA PHE A 37 -14.85 -2.33 -7.04
C PHE A 37 -13.62 -3.26 -7.13
N GLY A 38 -13.14 -3.45 -8.36
CA GLY A 38 -11.92 -4.21 -8.64
C GLY A 38 -10.67 -3.34 -8.67
N TRP A 39 -9.51 -4.00 -8.63
CA TRP A 39 -8.21 -3.34 -8.87
C TRP A 39 -8.19 -2.72 -10.28
N ASN A 40 -7.84 -1.43 -10.35
CA ASN A 40 -7.61 -0.72 -11.61
C ASN A 40 -6.25 -0.04 -11.55
N THR A 41 -5.32 -0.47 -12.41
CA THR A 41 -3.94 0.02 -12.39
C THR A 41 -3.82 1.50 -12.76
N ALA A 42 -4.63 1.98 -13.70
CA ALA A 42 -4.62 3.39 -14.09
C ALA A 42 -5.12 4.28 -12.93
N ALA A 43 -6.23 3.90 -12.31
CA ALA A 43 -6.75 4.61 -11.14
C ALA A 43 -5.77 4.56 -9.95
N ALA A 44 -5.06 3.44 -9.78
CA ALA A 44 -4.03 3.30 -8.76
C ALA A 44 -2.90 4.32 -8.99
N GLN A 45 -2.37 4.41 -10.22
CA GLN A 45 -1.33 5.37 -10.57
C GLN A 45 -1.76 6.83 -10.34
N GLU A 46 -3.02 7.16 -10.65
CA GLU A 46 -3.59 8.50 -10.39
C GLU A 46 -3.76 8.79 -8.89
N ALA A 47 -3.96 7.77 -8.05
CA ALA A 47 -4.14 7.92 -6.62
C ALA A 47 -2.82 8.08 -5.84
N LEU A 48 -1.71 7.49 -6.32
CA LEU A 48 -0.40 7.51 -5.66
C LEU A 48 0.16 8.90 -5.26
N PRO A 49 -0.05 9.99 -6.03
CA PRO A 49 0.42 11.32 -5.60
C PRO A 49 -0.44 11.94 -4.48
N HIS A 50 -1.53 11.30 -4.05
CA HIS A 50 -2.50 11.83 -3.10
C HIS A 50 -2.63 10.97 -1.84
N TYR A 51 -3.33 11.51 -0.84
CA TYR A 51 -3.77 10.71 0.31
C TYR A 51 -4.93 9.81 -0.11
N ILE A 52 -4.79 8.51 0.14
CA ILE A 52 -5.75 7.49 -0.28
C ILE A 52 -6.53 7.05 0.95
N GLU A 53 -7.77 7.52 1.11
CA GLU A 53 -8.67 7.04 2.15
C GLU A 53 -9.21 5.65 1.78
N THR A 54 -9.75 5.53 0.57
CA THR A 54 -10.25 4.28 0.03
C THR A 54 -9.74 4.05 -1.39
N PHE A 55 -9.55 2.79 -1.75
CA PHE A 55 -9.22 2.38 -3.11
C PHE A 55 -9.95 1.08 -3.45
N GLY A 56 -10.69 1.07 -4.56
CA GLY A 56 -11.48 -0.10 -4.95
C GLY A 56 -12.40 -0.60 -3.83
N GLY A 57 -13.05 0.32 -3.12
CA GLY A 57 -13.93 -0.02 -1.99
C GLY A 57 -13.21 -0.43 -0.71
N ARG A 58 -11.87 -0.51 -0.68
CA ARG A 58 -11.10 -0.93 0.51
C ARG A 58 -10.48 0.24 1.24
N ALA A 59 -10.43 0.16 2.57
CA ALA A 59 -9.85 1.20 3.43
C ALA A 59 -8.31 1.16 3.40
N ILE A 60 -7.68 2.22 2.89
CA ILE A 60 -6.22 2.34 2.77
C ILE A 60 -5.66 3.37 3.77
N TYR A 61 -6.29 4.53 3.92
CA TYR A 61 -5.90 5.60 4.84
C TYR A 61 -4.38 5.93 4.88
N ALA A 62 -3.72 6.01 3.72
CA ALA A 62 -2.28 6.21 3.63
C ALA A 62 -1.90 7.21 2.52
N ASN A 63 -0.81 7.95 2.74
CA ASN A 63 -0.12 8.71 1.69
C ASN A 63 1.15 7.95 1.29
N LEU A 64 1.27 7.58 0.01
CA LEU A 64 2.39 6.81 -0.53
C LEU A 64 3.32 7.65 -1.44
N SER A 65 3.04 8.95 -1.60
CA SER A 65 3.72 9.82 -2.56
C SER A 65 5.18 10.15 -2.23
N GLY A 66 5.60 9.90 -0.98
CA GLY A 66 6.92 10.26 -0.46
C GLY A 66 7.79 9.08 -0.06
N ASP A 67 8.86 9.39 0.68
CA ASP A 67 9.81 8.41 1.22
C ASP A 67 9.35 7.74 2.52
N TYR A 68 8.39 8.36 3.20
CA TYR A 68 7.86 7.90 4.47
C TYR A 68 6.34 7.95 4.45
N ALA A 69 5.70 6.95 5.07
CA ALA A 69 4.26 6.90 5.23
C ALA A 69 3.88 6.72 6.70
N CYS A 70 2.73 7.30 7.08
CA CYS A 70 2.17 7.11 8.40
C CYS A 70 1.33 5.82 8.44
N PRO A 71 1.67 4.83 9.29
CA PRO A 71 0.93 3.57 9.35
C PRO A 71 -0.42 3.71 10.08
N ALA A 72 -0.61 4.77 10.86
CA ALA A 72 -1.71 4.90 11.82
C ALA A 72 -3.10 4.68 11.23
N GLY A 73 -3.36 5.27 10.06
CA GLY A 73 -4.67 5.19 9.40
C GLY A 73 -5.00 3.77 8.97
N TYR A 74 -4.04 3.12 8.30
CA TYR A 74 -4.19 1.74 7.85
C TYR A 74 -4.26 0.76 9.02
N ASP A 75 -3.34 0.88 9.97
CA ASP A 75 -3.25 -0.01 11.14
C ASP A 75 -4.48 0.08 12.07
N SER A 76 -5.14 1.24 12.13
CA SER A 76 -6.40 1.39 12.88
C SER A 76 -7.52 0.50 12.33
N MET A 77 -7.44 0.11 11.05
CA MET A 77 -8.44 -0.72 10.36
C MET A 77 -7.98 -2.17 10.22
N ALA A 78 -6.70 -2.39 9.90
CA ALA A 78 -6.14 -3.71 9.60
C ALA A 78 -5.45 -4.39 10.79
N GLY A 79 -5.17 -3.64 11.86
CA GLY A 79 -4.41 -4.10 13.04
C GLY A 79 -3.00 -3.53 13.08
N GLN A 80 -2.50 -3.32 14.29
CA GLN A 80 -1.18 -2.70 14.53
C GLN A 80 -0.04 -3.50 13.88
N GLY A 81 0.86 -2.82 13.18
CA GLY A 81 2.03 -3.40 12.51
C GLY A 81 1.75 -3.98 11.13
N THR A 82 0.49 -3.97 10.69
CA THR A 82 0.12 -4.54 9.38
C THR A 82 0.69 -3.71 8.23
N PHE A 83 0.70 -2.37 8.35
CA PHE A 83 1.27 -1.51 7.32
C PHE A 83 2.76 -1.80 7.10
N GLU A 84 3.54 -1.95 8.17
CA GLU A 84 4.96 -2.27 8.08
C GLU A 84 5.20 -3.64 7.43
N ALA A 85 4.40 -4.65 7.79
CA ALA A 85 4.44 -5.95 7.14
C ALA A 85 4.12 -5.87 5.63
N CYS A 86 3.17 -5.03 5.22
CA CYS A 86 2.88 -4.76 3.80
C CYS A 86 4.06 -4.14 3.07
N VAL A 87 4.79 -3.22 3.71
CA VAL A 87 5.97 -2.57 3.14
C VAL A 87 7.09 -3.59 2.91
N GLU A 88 7.36 -4.46 3.88
CA GLU A 88 8.38 -5.50 3.77
C GLU A 88 8.02 -6.56 2.69
N GLU A 89 6.74 -6.91 2.58
CA GLU A 89 6.24 -7.77 1.51
C GLU A 89 6.42 -7.11 0.13
N ALA A 90 6.00 -5.84 -0.01
CA ALA A 90 6.16 -5.08 -1.26
C ALA A 90 7.64 -4.92 -1.66
N ARG A 91 8.55 -4.74 -0.69
CA ARG A 91 10.01 -4.73 -0.92
C ARG A 91 10.51 -6.04 -1.50
N SER A 92 10.08 -7.16 -0.92
CA SER A 92 10.49 -8.49 -1.38
C SER A 92 9.99 -8.78 -2.80
N LEU A 93 8.81 -8.27 -3.16
CA LEU A 93 8.26 -8.39 -4.51
C LEU A 93 8.96 -7.47 -5.53
N THR A 94 9.42 -6.30 -5.10
CA THR A 94 10.15 -5.35 -5.98
C THR A 94 11.54 -5.88 -6.35
N PHE A 95 12.20 -6.60 -5.43
CA PHE A 95 13.54 -7.14 -5.63
C PHE A 95 13.62 -8.28 -6.67
N ASP A 96 12.50 -8.97 -6.95
CA ASP A 96 12.47 -10.09 -7.90
C ASP A 96 12.54 -9.64 -9.38
N LEU A 97 12.12 -8.40 -9.68
CA LEU A 97 12.15 -7.86 -11.04
C LEU A 97 13.56 -7.48 -11.52
N GLU A 98 14.46 -7.09 -10.62
CA GLU A 98 15.88 -6.84 -10.97
C GLU A 98 16.68 -8.14 -11.11
N ALA A 99 16.26 -9.23 -10.46
CA ALA A 99 16.91 -10.55 -10.56
C ALA A 99 16.65 -11.26 -11.91
N TRP A 100 15.60 -10.89 -12.64
CA TRP A 100 15.28 -11.42 -13.98
C TRP A 100 15.75 -10.52 -15.14
N GLY A 101 16.42 -9.39 -14.85
CA GLY A 101 16.95 -8.45 -15.84
C GLY A 101 18.36 -8.76 -16.34
N GLY A 102 18.89 -9.96 -16.10
CA GLY A 102 20.25 -10.36 -16.46
C GLY A 102 20.30 -11.55 -17.41
N GLY A 103 20.26 -11.30 -18.72
CA GLY A 103 20.71 -12.27 -19.72
C GLY A 103 19.77 -12.48 -20.90
N TYR A 104 19.71 -11.50 -21.79
CA TYR A 104 19.61 -11.78 -23.22
C TYR A 104 20.70 -10.95 -23.91
N ASP A 105 21.88 -11.57 -24.04
CA ASP A 105 22.86 -11.25 -25.08
C ASP A 105 22.34 -11.81 -26.42
#